data_AF-A0A0D6Q264-F1
#
_entry.id   AF-A0A0D6Q264-F1
#
_cell.length_a   1.000
_cell.length_b   1.000
_cell.length_c   1.000
_cell.angle_alpha   90.00
_cell.angle_beta   90.00
_cell.angle_gamma   90.00
#
_symmetry.space_group_name_H-M   'P 1'
#
loop_
_entity.id
_entity.type
_entity.pdbx_description
1 polymer ?
#
loop_
_entity_poly.entity_id
_entity_poly.type
_entity_poly.pdbx_seq_one_letter_code
_entity_poly.pdbx_strand_id
1 'polypeptide(L)'
;MRSFYVLPFLLFMHVPARGQQCSVSIPIESRSDTIGPPLEHNDKGRTDAVAHLGIAGANIEKLPDLHGFEAGIAHTRNELLVFFAPESHAIVLSGTLIPVPYDTLRSLAGSRAHDLAPVDGIRGMFVRADNRFQVIYATPDGKAAVAARMWGATGQDITKDQIRGIPGAVPEISISGASSDANEQSGLQGLSGGLIGTPSAPEVIMFIDPQCVYSMKAMHILQPAVDAGKVRLKIVPLSLLDYEDNGASSVNARAMLSLPANEMAQAWVNGRLNPGLAAPEPDSGEKLVRNTEIARQLGLTGTPTFVWMHRNGRIGRIDGVPTDVATFLTSVSQ
;
A
#
# COMPACT_ATOMS: atom_id res chain seq x y z
N MET A 1 -27.71 2.54 -64.49
CA MET A 1 -26.96 1.37 -65.02
C MET A 1 -26.34 0.65 -63.84
N ARG A 2 -26.66 -0.64 -63.68
CA ARG A 2 -26.10 -1.58 -62.71
C ARG A 2 -24.66 -1.95 -63.11
N SER A 3 -23.82 -2.24 -62.13
CA SER A 3 -23.06 -3.51 -62.13
C SER A 3 -22.56 -3.83 -60.74
N PHE A 4 -23.12 -4.90 -60.20
CA PHE A 4 -22.60 -5.71 -59.11
C PHE A 4 -21.40 -6.50 -59.62
N TYR A 5 -20.42 -6.74 -58.74
CA TYR A 5 -19.66 -7.99 -58.77
C TYR A 5 -19.65 -8.60 -57.37
N VAL A 6 -20.37 -9.70 -57.27
CA VAL A 6 -20.30 -10.75 -56.25
C VAL A 6 -19.40 -11.82 -56.83
N LEU A 7 -18.52 -12.44 -56.04
CA LEU A 7 -18.11 -13.84 -56.22
C LEU A 7 -17.51 -14.38 -54.89
N PRO A 8 -17.55 -15.70 -54.64
CA PRO A 8 -18.22 -16.28 -53.47
C PRO A 8 -17.40 -17.39 -52.76
N PHE A 9 -18.02 -18.07 -51.76
CA PHE A 9 -17.92 -19.52 -51.42
C PHE A 9 -16.52 -20.10 -51.06
N LEU A 10 -16.24 -20.85 -49.97
CA LEU A 10 -16.93 -21.91 -49.22
C LEU A 10 -16.25 -22.04 -47.84
N LEU A 11 -16.97 -22.06 -46.70
CA LEU A 11 -17.47 -23.23 -45.96
C LEU A 11 -16.60 -24.51 -45.98
N PHE A 12 -15.97 -24.82 -44.84
CA PHE A 12 -15.94 -26.17 -44.30
C PHE A 12 -16.27 -26.14 -42.80
N MET A 13 -17.20 -27.02 -42.43
CA MET A 13 -17.76 -27.20 -41.10
C MET A 13 -16.90 -28.15 -40.24
N HIS A 14 -16.93 -27.87 -38.92
CA HIS A 14 -17.05 -28.81 -37.78
C HIS A 14 -15.96 -29.86 -37.54
N VAL A 15 -15.36 -29.82 -36.33
CA VAL A 15 -15.57 -30.82 -35.25
C VAL A 15 -15.23 -30.17 -33.88
N PRO A 16 -16.04 -30.36 -32.81
CA PRO A 16 -15.63 -30.09 -31.45
C PRO A 16 -15.00 -31.36 -30.84
N ALA A 17 -13.73 -31.30 -30.44
CA ALA A 17 -13.12 -32.39 -29.70
C ALA A 17 -13.53 -32.31 -28.22
N ARG A 18 -14.50 -33.13 -27.82
CA ARG A 18 -14.64 -33.58 -26.43
C ARG A 18 -13.61 -34.67 -26.17
N GLY A 19 -12.65 -34.39 -25.29
CA GLY A 19 -11.82 -35.40 -24.63
C GLY A 19 -12.23 -35.50 -23.17
N GLN A 20 -12.82 -36.64 -22.80
CA GLN A 20 -13.16 -37.01 -21.43
C GLN A 20 -11.89 -37.26 -20.58
N GLN A 21 -12.09 -37.08 -19.27
CA GLN A 21 -11.18 -37.36 -18.17
C GLN A 21 -10.42 -38.70 -18.30
N CYS A 22 -9.14 -38.65 -17.92
CA CYS A 22 -8.52 -39.69 -17.10
C CYS A 22 -7.66 -39.00 -16.05
N SER A 23 -8.20 -38.94 -14.83
CA SER A 23 -7.46 -38.71 -13.60
C SER A 23 -6.47 -39.85 -13.41
N VAL A 24 -5.17 -39.55 -13.40
CA VAL A 24 -4.16 -40.46 -12.86
C VAL A 24 -3.74 -39.89 -11.50
N SER A 25 -4.24 -40.52 -10.44
CA SER A 25 -3.79 -40.30 -9.08
C SER A 25 -2.40 -40.91 -8.93
N ILE A 26 -1.37 -40.08 -8.78
CA ILE A 26 -0.05 -40.54 -8.36
C ILE A 26 -0.06 -40.67 -6.83
N PRO A 27 0.43 -41.77 -6.23
CA PRO A 27 0.41 -41.97 -4.79
C PRO A 27 1.29 -40.94 -4.09
N ILE A 28 0.77 -40.33 -3.03
CA ILE A 28 1.54 -39.58 -2.04
C ILE A 28 2.37 -40.60 -1.27
N GLU A 29 3.66 -40.68 -1.55
CA GLU A 29 4.61 -41.41 -0.71
C GLU A 29 5.09 -40.46 0.39
N SER A 30 4.50 -40.64 1.57
CA SER A 30 4.95 -40.08 2.84
C SER A 30 6.37 -40.58 3.15
N ARG A 31 7.34 -39.67 3.17
CA ARG A 31 8.58 -39.87 3.95
C ARG A 31 8.80 -38.67 4.86
N SER A 32 8.47 -38.90 6.12
CA SER A 32 8.96 -38.15 7.27
C SER A 32 10.45 -38.40 7.47
N ASP A 33 11.12 -37.37 7.99
CA ASP A 33 12.37 -37.35 8.72
C ASP A 33 13.68 -37.41 7.93
N THR A 34 14.29 -36.24 7.75
CA THR A 34 15.71 -36.06 8.09
C THR A 34 15.96 -34.59 8.45
N ILE A 35 16.46 -34.39 9.68
CA ILE A 35 16.88 -33.12 10.25
C ILE A 35 17.97 -32.53 9.33
N GLY A 36 17.65 -31.44 8.63
CA GLY A 36 18.64 -30.65 7.90
C GLY A 36 19.58 -29.93 8.87
N PRO A 37 20.85 -29.69 8.48
CA PRO A 37 21.84 -29.09 9.36
C PRO A 37 21.45 -27.64 9.73
N PRO A 38 22.02 -27.09 10.83
CA PRO A 38 21.70 -25.75 11.31
C PRO A 38 21.92 -24.69 10.23
N LEU A 39 21.00 -23.74 10.14
CA LEU A 39 21.07 -22.57 9.26
C LEU A 39 22.39 -21.81 9.51
N GLU A 40 23.36 -21.99 8.61
CA GLU A 40 24.48 -21.06 8.49
C GLU A 40 23.91 -19.69 8.16
N HIS A 41 24.14 -18.73 9.04
CA HIS A 41 23.79 -17.32 8.85
C HIS A 41 24.72 -16.76 7.76
N ASN A 42 24.36 -17.02 6.50
CA ASN A 42 25.11 -16.60 5.34
C ASN A 42 24.77 -15.13 5.08
N ASP A 43 25.77 -14.26 5.21
CA ASP A 43 25.67 -12.79 5.04
C ASP A 43 25.05 -12.38 3.68
N LYS A 44 25.04 -13.31 2.71
CA LYS A 44 24.34 -13.20 1.42
C LYS A 44 22.85 -12.85 1.56
N GLY A 45 22.15 -13.35 2.59
CA GLY A 45 20.71 -13.07 2.77
C GLY A 45 20.40 -11.60 3.06
N ARG A 46 21.42 -10.79 3.40
CA ARG A 46 21.28 -9.35 3.67
C ARG A 46 21.51 -8.48 2.43
N THR A 47 22.09 -9.05 1.37
CA THR A 47 22.42 -8.36 0.11
C THR A 47 21.75 -8.97 -1.13
N ASP A 48 21.01 -10.06 -0.97
CA ASP A 48 20.28 -10.74 -2.04
C ASP A 48 18.76 -10.57 -1.84
N ALA A 49 18.14 -9.81 -2.74
CA ALA A 49 16.73 -9.48 -2.72
C ALA A 49 15.82 -10.67 -3.06
N VAL A 50 16.30 -11.65 -3.81
CA VAL A 50 15.53 -12.87 -4.10
C VAL A 50 15.55 -13.78 -2.86
N ALA A 51 16.70 -13.95 -2.23
CA ALA A 51 16.83 -14.69 -0.97
C ALA A 51 15.97 -14.06 0.15
N HIS A 52 15.87 -12.73 0.18
CA HIS A 52 15.01 -12.02 1.12
C HIS A 52 13.54 -12.45 1.06
N LEU A 53 13.01 -12.74 -0.14
CA LEU A 53 11.64 -13.25 -0.30
C LEU A 53 11.45 -14.60 0.41
N GLY A 54 12.44 -15.49 0.31
CA GLY A 54 12.44 -16.78 1.01
C GLY A 54 12.57 -16.63 2.52
N ILE A 55 13.44 -15.73 2.99
CA ILE A 55 13.60 -15.40 4.41
C ILE A 55 12.30 -14.82 4.99
N ALA A 56 11.55 -14.05 4.20
CA ALA A 56 10.24 -13.54 4.55
C ALA A 56 9.13 -14.61 4.55
N GLY A 57 9.46 -15.88 4.26
CA GLY A 57 8.55 -17.01 4.34
C GLY A 57 7.83 -17.35 3.03
N ALA A 58 8.25 -16.79 1.90
CA ALA A 58 7.71 -17.17 0.60
C ALA A 58 8.36 -18.44 0.06
N ASN A 59 7.56 -19.29 -0.59
CA ASN A 59 8.08 -20.32 -1.49
C ASN A 59 8.36 -19.67 -2.85
N ILE A 60 9.45 -20.07 -3.50
CA ILE A 60 9.91 -19.48 -4.77
C ILE A 60 9.86 -20.55 -5.86
N GLU A 61 9.04 -20.29 -6.89
CA GLU A 61 9.04 -21.04 -8.14
C GLU A 61 9.79 -20.24 -9.20
N LYS A 62 10.89 -20.81 -9.73
CA LYS A 62 11.66 -20.16 -10.79
C LYS A 62 10.94 -20.30 -12.14
N LEU A 63 10.94 -19.22 -12.90
CA LEU A 63 10.48 -19.16 -14.28
C LEU A 63 11.69 -19.09 -15.22
N PRO A 64 11.50 -19.33 -16.53
CA PRO A 64 12.54 -19.05 -17.52
C PRO A 64 12.98 -17.59 -17.45
N ASP A 65 14.22 -17.31 -17.88
CA ASP A 65 14.70 -15.94 -18.08
C ASP A 65 13.70 -15.17 -18.96
N LEU A 66 13.34 -13.97 -18.50
CA LEU A 66 12.49 -13.06 -19.24
C LEU A 66 13.23 -11.76 -19.44
N HIS A 67 13.68 -11.55 -20.67
CA HIS A 67 14.29 -10.31 -21.11
C HIS A 67 15.58 -9.93 -20.36
N GLY A 68 16.36 -10.93 -19.93
CA GLY A 68 17.59 -10.76 -19.16
C GLY A 68 17.37 -10.63 -17.65
N PHE A 69 16.15 -10.91 -17.17
CA PHE A 69 15.86 -11.05 -15.75
C PHE A 69 15.67 -12.52 -15.36
N GLU A 70 16.20 -12.90 -14.19
CA GLU A 70 15.71 -14.06 -13.45
C GLU A 70 14.27 -13.76 -13.01
N ALA A 71 13.31 -14.49 -13.58
CA ALA A 71 11.90 -14.35 -13.25
C ALA A 71 11.46 -15.48 -12.32
N GLY A 72 10.47 -15.19 -11.48
CA GLY A 72 9.91 -16.20 -10.60
C GLY A 72 8.57 -15.79 -10.00
N ILE A 73 7.95 -16.75 -9.33
CA ILE A 73 6.74 -16.56 -8.53
C ILE A 73 7.12 -16.81 -7.08
N ALA A 74 7.02 -15.78 -6.25
CA ALA A 74 7.11 -15.90 -4.80
C ALA A 74 5.69 -15.97 -4.23
N HIS A 75 5.38 -16.99 -3.44
CA HIS A 75 4.03 -17.16 -2.91
C HIS A 75 4.00 -17.70 -1.48
N THR A 76 3.00 -17.26 -0.73
CA THR A 76 2.63 -17.78 0.60
C THR A 76 1.25 -18.44 0.51
N ARG A 77 0.61 -18.74 1.64
CA ARG A 77 -0.78 -19.21 1.65
C ARG A 77 -1.79 -18.16 1.16
N ASN A 78 -1.46 -16.89 1.28
CA ASN A 78 -2.41 -15.78 1.09
C ASN A 78 -1.93 -14.75 0.06
N GLU A 79 -0.67 -14.83 -0.38
CA GLU A 79 -0.05 -13.83 -1.25
C GLU A 79 0.68 -14.52 -2.39
N LEU A 80 0.69 -13.87 -3.56
CA LEU A 80 1.42 -14.29 -4.74
C LEU A 80 2.03 -13.06 -5.42
N LEU A 81 3.29 -13.19 -5.80
CA LEU A 81 4.11 -12.14 -6.35
C LEU A 81 4.87 -12.68 -7.56
N VAL A 82 4.70 -12.07 -8.74
CA VAL A 82 5.62 -12.30 -9.85
C VAL A 82 6.78 -11.32 -9.70
N PHE A 83 8.01 -11.83 -9.70
CA PHE A 83 9.20 -11.00 -9.58
C PHE A 83 10.13 -11.15 -10.77
N PHE A 84 10.93 -10.10 -11.00
CA PHE A 84 12.02 -10.04 -11.96
C PHE A 84 13.26 -9.49 -11.25
N ALA A 85 14.38 -10.20 -11.34
CA ALA A 85 15.63 -9.85 -10.68
C ALA A 85 16.79 -9.81 -11.69
N PRO A 86 17.66 -8.79 -11.66
CA PRO A 86 18.92 -8.84 -12.39
C PRO A 86 19.85 -9.89 -11.78
N GLU A 87 20.85 -10.36 -12.52
CA GLU A 87 21.82 -11.37 -12.06
C GLU A 87 22.53 -10.99 -10.74
N SER A 88 22.65 -9.70 -10.43
CA SER A 88 23.23 -9.19 -9.19
C SER A 88 22.42 -9.53 -7.93
N HIS A 89 21.10 -9.78 -8.09
CA HIS A 89 20.11 -9.86 -7.03
C HIS A 89 20.07 -8.65 -6.07
N ALA A 90 20.63 -7.49 -6.46
CA ALA A 90 20.61 -6.30 -5.61
C ALA A 90 19.19 -5.75 -5.40
N ILE A 91 18.30 -6.00 -6.36
CA ILE A 91 16.90 -5.58 -6.35
C ILE A 91 15.98 -6.69 -6.86
N VAL A 92 14.69 -6.59 -6.54
CA VAL A 92 13.61 -7.32 -7.21
C VAL A 92 12.54 -6.34 -7.68
N LEU A 93 12.06 -6.52 -8.90
CA LEU A 93 10.87 -5.86 -9.44
C LEU A 93 9.67 -6.76 -9.22
N SER A 94 8.68 -6.27 -8.48
CA SER A 94 7.38 -6.92 -8.30
C SER A 94 6.35 -6.28 -9.22
N GLY A 95 5.85 -7.00 -10.22
CA GLY A 95 4.82 -6.47 -11.10
C GLY A 95 4.58 -7.26 -12.37
N THR A 96 4.25 -6.55 -13.44
CA THR A 96 3.79 -7.16 -14.70
C THR A 96 4.69 -6.75 -15.85
N LEU A 97 5.10 -7.73 -16.65
CA LEU A 97 5.83 -7.50 -17.90
C LEU A 97 4.92 -6.82 -18.93
N ILE A 98 5.45 -5.78 -19.57
CA ILE A 98 4.87 -5.11 -20.72
C ILE A 98 5.69 -5.54 -21.94
N PRO A 99 5.09 -6.21 -22.94
CA PRO A 99 5.78 -6.67 -24.14
C PRO A 99 6.01 -5.52 -25.14
N VAL A 100 6.46 -4.37 -24.64
CA VAL A 100 6.78 -3.17 -25.40
C VAL A 100 8.09 -2.60 -24.83
N PRO A 101 9.08 -2.24 -25.68
CA PRO A 101 10.31 -1.64 -25.22
C PRO A 101 10.10 -0.38 -24.37
N TYR A 102 10.89 -0.24 -23.30
CA TYR A 102 10.88 0.94 -22.43
C TYR A 102 11.00 2.25 -23.22
N ASP A 103 11.95 2.33 -24.17
CA ASP A 103 12.21 3.55 -24.91
C ASP A 103 11.03 3.94 -25.83
N THR A 104 10.26 2.95 -26.31
CA THR A 104 8.99 3.20 -27.03
C THR A 104 7.94 3.81 -26.11
N LEU A 105 7.74 3.22 -24.93
CA LEU A 105 6.79 3.74 -23.94
C LEU A 105 7.18 5.15 -23.48
N ARG A 106 8.48 5.38 -23.25
CA ARG A 106 9.03 6.68 -22.84
C ARG A 106 8.78 7.77 -23.89
N SER A 107 8.97 7.44 -25.16
CA SER A 107 8.68 8.34 -26.28
C SER A 107 7.20 8.71 -26.35
N LEU A 108 6.31 7.72 -26.24
CA LEU A 108 4.85 7.92 -26.28
C LEU A 108 4.29 8.65 -25.03
N ALA A 109 4.93 8.48 -23.88
CA ALA A 109 4.55 9.17 -22.66
C ALA A 109 4.81 10.68 -22.75
N GLY A 110 5.80 11.11 -23.53
CA GLY A 110 6.13 12.52 -23.75
C GLY A 110 6.39 13.26 -22.43
N SER A 111 5.71 14.39 -22.24
CA SER A 111 5.80 15.22 -21.02
C SER A 111 5.15 14.61 -19.78
N ARG A 112 4.39 13.51 -19.93
CA ARG A 112 3.75 12.82 -18.80
C ARG A 112 4.69 11.88 -18.04
N ALA A 113 5.89 11.63 -18.58
CA ALA A 113 6.90 10.81 -17.95
C ALA A 113 7.97 11.66 -17.25
N HIS A 114 8.35 11.24 -16.05
CA HIS A 114 9.50 11.71 -15.30
C HIS A 114 10.49 10.57 -15.14
N ASP A 115 11.72 10.75 -15.63
CA ASP A 115 12.75 9.71 -15.53
C ASP A 115 13.25 9.61 -14.08
N LEU A 116 13.38 8.38 -13.59
CA LEU A 116 13.88 8.06 -12.25
C LEU A 116 15.38 7.75 -12.32
N ALA A 117 16.08 7.99 -11.21
CA ALA A 117 17.49 7.62 -11.09
C ALA A 117 17.66 6.10 -11.29
N PRO A 118 18.55 5.64 -12.20
CA PRO A 118 18.78 4.22 -12.41
C PRO A 118 19.30 3.53 -11.14
N VAL A 119 18.86 2.29 -10.92
CA VAL A 119 19.30 1.45 -9.80
C VAL A 119 19.75 0.11 -10.37
N ASP A 120 20.96 -0.30 -10.05
CA ASP A 120 21.59 -1.51 -10.60
C ASP A 120 21.55 -1.57 -12.14
N GLY A 121 21.77 -0.41 -12.79
CA GLY A 121 21.70 -0.27 -14.25
C GLY A 121 20.29 -0.29 -14.83
N ILE A 122 19.25 -0.55 -14.03
CA ILE A 122 17.86 -0.57 -14.46
C ILE A 122 17.32 0.87 -14.50
N ARG A 123 16.97 1.34 -15.70
CA ARG A 123 16.28 2.62 -15.92
C ARG A 123 14.81 2.51 -15.54
N GLY A 124 14.24 3.58 -15.02
CA GLY A 124 12.82 3.65 -14.73
C GLY A 124 12.22 5.02 -15.01
N MET A 125 10.91 5.07 -15.20
CA MET A 125 10.15 6.31 -15.31
C MET A 125 8.86 6.21 -14.50
N PHE A 126 8.49 7.34 -13.91
CA PHE A 126 7.15 7.60 -13.41
C PHE A 126 6.31 8.15 -14.56
N VAL A 127 5.17 7.54 -14.87
CA VAL A 127 4.26 7.97 -15.95
C VAL A 127 2.90 8.35 -15.37
N ARG A 128 2.46 9.57 -15.65
CA ARG A 128 1.14 10.07 -15.23
C ARG A 128 0.07 9.78 -16.30
N ALA A 129 -1.08 9.30 -15.84
CA ALA A 129 -2.31 9.15 -16.61
C ALA A 129 -3.47 9.68 -15.76
N ASP A 130 -3.82 10.94 -15.98
CA ASP A 130 -4.82 11.69 -15.20
C ASP A 130 -4.50 11.68 -13.69
N ASN A 131 -5.41 11.10 -12.90
CA ASN A 131 -5.33 10.95 -11.45
C ASN A 131 -4.62 9.67 -11.00
N ARG A 132 -3.99 8.96 -11.94
CA ARG A 132 -3.25 7.72 -11.69
C ARG A 132 -1.83 7.85 -12.20
N PHE A 133 -0.96 7.06 -11.62
CA PHE A 133 0.39 6.92 -12.12
C PHE A 133 0.81 5.46 -12.17
N GLN A 134 1.86 5.20 -12.94
CA GLN A 134 2.52 3.92 -13.01
C GLN A 134 4.03 4.15 -13.03
N VAL A 135 4.77 3.27 -12.35
CA VAL A 135 6.23 3.25 -12.46
C VAL A 135 6.61 2.08 -13.37
N ILE A 136 7.41 2.39 -14.39
CA ILE A 136 7.80 1.47 -15.45
C ILE A 136 9.32 1.38 -15.47
N TYR A 137 9.86 0.18 -15.44
CA TYR A 137 11.29 -0.12 -15.47
C TYR A 137 11.67 -0.81 -16.78
N ALA A 138 12.87 -0.54 -17.29
CA ALA A 138 13.38 -1.20 -18.49
C ALA A 138 13.82 -2.65 -18.20
N THR A 139 13.64 -3.55 -19.16
CA THR A 139 14.30 -4.85 -19.09
C THR A 139 15.78 -4.74 -19.52
N PRO A 140 16.69 -5.58 -19.01
CA PRO A 140 18.10 -5.56 -19.36
C PRO A 140 18.38 -5.68 -20.85
N ASP A 141 17.59 -6.48 -21.57
CA ASP A 141 17.73 -6.64 -23.03
C ASP A 141 17.17 -5.47 -23.86
N GLY A 142 16.48 -4.51 -23.22
CA GLY A 142 15.85 -3.36 -23.85
C GLY A 142 14.63 -3.67 -24.73
N LYS A 143 14.15 -4.92 -24.78
CA LYS A 143 13.06 -5.34 -25.68
C LYS A 143 11.67 -5.28 -25.03
N ALA A 144 11.62 -5.11 -23.72
CA ALA A 144 10.38 -5.02 -22.96
C ALA A 144 10.52 -3.96 -21.84
N ALA A 145 9.47 -3.87 -21.03
CA ALA A 145 9.45 -3.08 -19.82
C ALA A 145 8.66 -3.82 -18.73
N VAL A 146 8.79 -3.39 -17.48
CA VAL A 146 8.07 -3.96 -16.34
C VAL A 146 7.35 -2.83 -15.63
N ALA A 147 6.03 -2.92 -15.53
CA ALA A 147 5.26 -2.09 -14.61
C ALA A 147 5.33 -2.71 -13.21
N ALA A 148 6.12 -2.11 -12.32
CA ALA A 148 6.48 -2.75 -11.06
C ALA A 148 6.78 -1.76 -9.94
N ARG A 149 6.85 -2.30 -8.72
CA ARG A 149 7.60 -1.72 -7.61
C ARG A 149 8.96 -2.40 -7.50
N MET A 150 9.99 -1.62 -7.22
CA MET A 150 11.36 -2.06 -7.01
C MET A 150 11.64 -2.13 -5.51
N TRP A 151 12.16 -3.27 -5.08
CA TRP A 151 12.54 -3.54 -3.70
C TRP A 151 14.03 -3.84 -3.63
N GLY A 152 14.71 -3.32 -2.61
CA GLY A 152 16.09 -3.67 -2.32
C GLY A 152 16.23 -4.94 -1.48
N ALA A 153 17.46 -5.43 -1.35
CA ALA A 153 17.78 -6.66 -0.60
C ALA A 153 17.41 -6.65 0.90
N THR A 154 17.16 -5.47 1.48
CA THR A 154 16.74 -5.31 2.88
C THR A 154 15.23 -5.13 3.03
N GLY A 155 14.45 -5.25 1.94
CA GLY A 155 13.01 -4.98 1.91
C GLY A 155 12.64 -3.51 1.76
N GLN A 156 13.61 -2.63 1.54
CA GLN A 156 13.36 -1.21 1.25
C GLN A 156 12.59 -1.03 -0.06
N ASP A 157 11.54 -0.19 -0.03
CA ASP A 157 10.74 0.19 -1.20
C ASP A 157 11.42 1.33 -1.97
N ILE A 158 12.31 0.96 -2.89
CA ILE A 158 13.11 1.90 -3.68
C ILE A 158 12.22 2.77 -4.56
N THR A 159 11.16 2.19 -5.14
CA THR A 159 10.20 2.96 -5.96
C THR A 159 9.57 4.09 -5.15
N LYS A 160 9.11 3.82 -3.92
CA LYS A 160 8.53 4.84 -3.04
C LYS A 160 9.51 5.98 -2.78
N ASP A 161 10.78 5.66 -2.56
CA ASP A 161 11.82 6.66 -2.33
C ASP A 161 12.09 7.51 -3.57
N GLN A 162 12.16 6.89 -4.75
CA GLN A 162 12.38 7.57 -6.02
C GLN A 162 11.27 8.56 -6.37
N ILE A 163 10.00 8.23 -6.06
CA ILE A 163 8.85 9.03 -6.47
C ILE A 163 8.37 10.02 -5.39
N ARG A 164 8.95 9.99 -4.18
CA ARG A 164 8.53 10.79 -3.02
C ARG A 164 8.44 12.30 -3.31
N GLY A 165 9.33 12.82 -4.16
CA GLY A 165 9.38 14.25 -4.51
C GLY A 165 8.53 14.63 -5.72
N ILE A 166 7.80 13.68 -6.33
CA ILE A 166 6.97 13.94 -7.51
C ILE A 166 5.55 14.30 -7.02
N PRO A 167 5.03 15.51 -7.31
CA PRO A 167 3.71 15.93 -6.81
C PRO A 167 2.60 14.95 -7.20
N GLY A 168 1.89 14.39 -6.22
CA GLY A 168 0.83 13.39 -6.43
C GLY A 168 1.30 11.97 -6.78
N ALA A 169 2.60 11.66 -6.66
CA ALA A 169 3.11 10.29 -6.81
C ALA A 169 3.11 9.50 -5.51
N VAL A 170 3.21 10.22 -4.40
CA VAL A 170 2.94 9.75 -3.05
C VAL A 170 1.97 10.78 -2.49
N PRO A 171 0.96 10.38 -1.70
CA PRO A 171 0.12 11.31 -0.96
C PRO A 171 1.00 12.42 -0.38
N GLU A 172 0.81 13.64 -0.85
CA GLU A 172 1.79 14.70 -0.69
C GLU A 172 1.75 15.17 0.77
N ILE A 173 2.63 14.60 1.60
CA ILE A 173 2.92 15.17 2.91
C ILE A 173 4.31 15.77 2.83
N SER A 174 4.35 17.08 2.58
CA SER A 174 5.55 17.87 2.81
C SER A 174 5.68 18.13 4.31
N ILE A 175 6.76 17.64 4.93
CA ILE A 175 7.05 17.84 6.35
C ILE A 175 8.45 18.43 6.47
N SER A 176 8.50 19.66 6.98
CA SER A 176 9.70 20.25 7.56
C SER A 176 9.38 20.66 9.00
N GLY A 177 10.15 20.12 9.95
CA GLY A 177 10.16 20.52 11.36
C GLY A 177 9.95 19.36 12.32
N ALA A 178 11.02 18.93 12.99
CA ALA A 178 10.92 18.25 14.28
C ALA A 178 10.61 19.30 15.36
N SER A 179 9.64 19.04 16.23
CA SER A 179 9.31 19.93 17.35
C SER A 179 9.35 19.19 18.67
N SER A 180 9.61 19.92 19.75
CA SER A 180 9.80 19.42 21.11
C SER A 180 8.48 19.06 21.82
N ASP A 181 8.49 17.96 22.58
CA ASP A 181 7.39 17.33 23.34
C ASP A 181 6.34 18.25 24.01
N ALA A 182 6.72 19.44 24.48
CA ALA A 182 5.81 20.37 25.19
C ALA A 182 4.85 21.14 24.26
N ASN A 183 5.27 21.48 23.05
CA ASN A 183 4.39 22.12 22.05
C ASN A 183 3.42 21.09 21.43
N GLU A 184 3.89 19.85 21.27
CA GLU A 184 3.09 18.76 20.74
C GLU A 184 1.88 18.45 21.62
N GLN A 185 2.05 18.46 22.95
CA GLN A 185 0.97 18.26 23.93
C GLN A 185 -0.17 19.28 23.81
N SER A 186 0.16 20.56 23.62
CA SER A 186 -0.83 21.63 23.52
C SER A 186 -1.61 21.54 22.20
N GLY A 187 -0.96 21.10 21.12
CA GLY A 187 -1.58 20.90 19.82
C GLY A 187 -2.66 19.81 19.81
N LEU A 188 -2.47 18.72 20.57
CA LEU A 188 -3.40 17.58 20.58
C LEU A 188 -4.81 17.93 21.11
N GLN A 189 -4.92 18.94 21.98
CA GLN A 189 -6.22 19.39 22.51
C GLN A 189 -7.10 20.05 21.44
N GLY A 190 -6.48 20.62 20.39
CA GLY A 190 -7.19 21.29 19.29
C GLY A 190 -7.77 20.34 18.24
N LEU A 191 -7.54 19.03 18.35
CA LEU A 191 -7.97 18.05 17.36
C LEU A 191 -9.48 17.80 17.44
N SER A 192 -10.14 17.92 16.29
CA SER A 192 -11.54 17.55 16.10
C SER A 192 -11.63 16.10 15.65
N GLY A 193 -12.51 15.34 16.29
CA GLY A 193 -12.64 13.92 16.01
C GLY A 193 -13.72 13.26 16.83
N GLY A 194 -13.86 11.95 16.67
CA GLY A 194 -14.88 11.14 17.31
C GLY A 194 -14.26 10.03 18.14
N LEU A 195 -14.94 9.65 19.22
CA LEU A 195 -14.42 8.68 20.18
C LEU A 195 -15.10 7.33 19.99
N ILE A 196 -14.32 6.25 20.06
CA ILE A 196 -14.82 4.87 20.07
C ILE A 196 -14.11 4.06 21.16
N GLY A 197 -14.87 3.22 21.87
CA GLY A 197 -14.41 2.48 23.03
C GLY A 197 -14.83 3.09 24.37
N THR A 198 -14.45 2.41 25.46
CA THR A 198 -14.88 2.76 26.81
C THR A 198 -14.10 3.97 27.36
N PRO A 199 -14.75 4.96 28.00
CA PRO A 199 -14.07 6.13 28.56
C PRO A 199 -12.99 5.85 29.62
N SER A 200 -13.04 4.70 30.29
CA SER A 200 -12.05 4.28 31.29
C SER A 200 -10.81 3.63 30.70
N ALA A 201 -10.78 3.32 29.40
CA ALA A 201 -9.63 2.72 28.75
C ALA A 201 -8.57 3.77 28.43
N PRO A 202 -7.28 3.38 28.35
CA PRO A 202 -6.22 4.25 27.83
C PRO A 202 -6.58 4.84 26.47
N GLU A 203 -6.43 6.16 26.30
CA GLU A 203 -6.80 6.88 25.08
C GLU A 203 -5.62 7.00 24.10
N VAL A 204 -5.89 6.69 22.83
CA VAL A 204 -4.96 6.86 21.72
C VAL A 204 -5.64 7.68 20.63
N ILE A 205 -4.93 8.67 20.11
CA ILE A 205 -5.36 9.43 18.94
C ILE A 205 -4.95 8.65 17.70
N MET A 206 -5.91 8.36 16.83
CA MET A 206 -5.69 7.71 15.55
C MET A 206 -6.01 8.70 14.43
N PHE A 207 -4.98 9.21 13.79
CA PHE A 207 -5.10 10.01 12.58
C PHE A 207 -5.40 9.08 11.41
N ILE A 208 -6.49 9.35 10.69
CA ILE A 208 -6.94 8.55 9.56
C ILE A 208 -7.16 9.43 8.35
N ASP A 209 -7.02 8.83 7.19
CA ASP A 209 -7.71 9.29 5.99
C ASP A 209 -8.90 8.34 5.77
N PRO A 210 -10.12 8.84 5.50
CA PRO A 210 -11.33 8.02 5.43
C PRO A 210 -11.37 7.09 4.23
N GLN A 211 -10.56 7.30 3.19
CA GLN A 211 -10.44 6.43 2.02
C GLN A 211 -9.20 5.53 2.08
N CYS A 212 -8.33 5.71 3.07
CA CYS A 212 -7.12 4.91 3.21
C CYS A 212 -7.43 3.48 3.68
N VAL A 213 -7.09 2.51 2.83
CA VAL A 213 -7.24 1.07 3.12
C VAL A 213 -6.47 0.63 4.37
N TYR A 214 -5.33 1.26 4.67
CA TYR A 214 -4.56 0.97 5.87
C TYR A 214 -5.24 1.50 7.14
N SER A 215 -5.89 2.67 7.06
CA SER A 215 -6.68 3.21 8.18
C SER A 215 -7.82 2.27 8.54
N MET A 216 -8.56 1.80 7.52
CA MET A 216 -9.64 0.83 7.70
C MET A 216 -9.12 -0.50 8.25
N LYS A 217 -8.00 -1.02 7.72
CA LYS A 217 -7.35 -2.24 8.20
C LYS A 217 -6.95 -2.14 9.68
N ALA A 218 -6.33 -1.03 10.08
CA ALA A 218 -5.92 -0.84 11.47
C ALA A 218 -7.11 -0.76 12.41
N MET A 219 -8.19 -0.07 12.01
CA MET A 219 -9.42 -0.02 12.79
C MET A 219 -10.04 -1.41 12.96
N HIS A 220 -10.10 -2.21 11.89
CA HIS A 220 -10.59 -3.59 11.95
C HIS A 220 -9.79 -4.47 12.91
N ILE A 221 -8.44 -4.38 12.86
CA ILE A 221 -7.54 -5.15 13.73
C ILE A 221 -7.68 -4.71 15.21
N LEU A 222 -7.92 -3.43 15.47
CA LEU A 222 -8.04 -2.90 16.84
C LEU A 222 -9.46 -3.02 17.41
N GLN A 223 -10.48 -3.25 16.58
CA GLN A 223 -11.88 -3.33 17.01
C GLN A 223 -12.09 -4.30 18.21
N PRO A 224 -11.53 -5.52 18.23
CA PRO A 224 -11.72 -6.41 19.38
C PRO A 224 -11.13 -5.86 20.69
N ALA A 225 -10.03 -5.08 20.61
CA ALA A 225 -9.43 -4.47 21.79
C ALA A 225 -10.23 -3.26 22.28
N VAL A 226 -10.80 -2.50 21.34
CA VAL A 226 -11.72 -1.38 21.63
C VAL A 226 -12.98 -1.90 22.32
N ASP A 227 -13.58 -2.97 21.79
CA ASP A 227 -14.79 -3.60 22.34
C ASP A 227 -14.54 -4.21 23.72
N ALA A 228 -13.34 -4.77 23.93
CA ALA A 228 -12.91 -5.31 25.22
C ALA A 228 -12.51 -4.22 26.25
N GLY A 229 -12.61 -2.93 25.90
CA GLY A 229 -12.23 -1.82 26.79
C GLY A 229 -10.73 -1.75 27.11
N LYS A 230 -9.88 -2.31 26.26
CA LYS A 230 -8.41 -2.28 26.43
C LYS A 230 -7.79 -0.99 25.91
N VAL A 231 -8.45 -0.33 24.97
CA VAL A 231 -8.04 0.95 24.40
C VAL A 231 -9.26 1.73 23.98
N ARG A 232 -9.18 3.06 24.09
CA ARG A 232 -10.15 3.99 23.51
C ARG A 232 -9.46 4.75 22.38
N LEU A 233 -10.10 4.85 21.23
CA LEU A 233 -9.55 5.60 20.10
C LEU A 233 -10.28 6.92 19.92
N LYS A 234 -9.51 8.00 19.80
CA LYS A 234 -9.98 9.27 19.21
C LYS A 234 -9.63 9.24 17.73
N ILE A 235 -10.62 8.97 16.89
CA ILE A 235 -10.49 8.97 15.43
C ILE A 235 -10.45 10.42 14.96
N VAL A 236 -9.38 10.82 14.28
CA VAL A 236 -9.16 12.17 13.77
C VAL A 236 -9.01 12.11 12.25
N PRO A 237 -10.01 12.56 11.47
CA PRO A 237 -9.93 12.53 10.02
C PRO A 237 -9.01 13.62 9.47
N LEU A 238 -8.24 13.22 8.46
CA LEU A 238 -7.41 14.02 7.57
C LEU A 238 -7.88 13.78 6.12
N SER A 239 -7.31 14.55 5.19
CA SER A 239 -7.48 14.32 3.76
C SER A 239 -6.12 14.33 3.07
N LEU A 240 -5.55 13.14 2.88
CA LEU A 240 -4.23 12.92 2.29
C LEU A 240 -4.30 12.33 0.89
N LEU A 241 -5.39 11.62 0.57
CA LEU A 241 -5.55 10.88 -0.69
C LEU A 241 -6.39 11.61 -1.75
N ASP A 242 -6.69 12.89 -1.56
CA ASP A 242 -7.54 13.66 -2.50
C ASP A 242 -7.01 13.63 -3.93
N TYR A 243 -5.67 13.61 -4.07
CA TYR A 243 -5.05 13.49 -5.38
C TYR A 243 -5.25 12.11 -6.00
N GLU A 244 -5.41 11.03 -5.25
CA GLU A 244 -5.59 9.68 -5.79
C GLU A 244 -7.06 9.30 -5.98
N ASP A 245 -7.95 9.86 -5.16
CA ASP A 245 -9.36 9.46 -5.08
C ASP A 245 -10.36 10.48 -5.68
N ASN A 246 -9.85 11.50 -6.36
CA ASN A 246 -10.63 12.61 -6.94
C ASN A 246 -11.40 13.44 -5.88
N GLY A 247 -10.79 13.71 -4.74
CA GLY A 247 -11.36 14.57 -3.69
C GLY A 247 -12.31 13.86 -2.72
N ALA A 248 -12.42 12.54 -2.80
CA ALA A 248 -13.33 11.75 -1.97
C ALA A 248 -12.89 11.77 -0.50
N SER A 249 -11.60 11.84 -0.22
CA SER A 249 -11.05 11.96 1.14
C SER A 249 -11.54 13.23 1.83
N SER A 250 -11.48 14.38 1.17
CA SER A 250 -11.94 15.67 1.69
C SER A 250 -13.44 15.65 1.94
N VAL A 251 -14.22 15.12 0.99
CA VAL A 251 -15.68 15.00 1.11
C VAL A 251 -16.05 14.15 2.33
N ASN A 252 -15.42 12.98 2.48
CA ASN A 252 -15.72 12.07 3.57
C ASN A 252 -15.18 12.57 4.92
N ALA A 253 -14.01 13.21 4.95
CA ALA A 253 -13.45 13.79 6.17
C ALA A 253 -14.33 14.94 6.70
N ARG A 254 -14.84 15.80 5.80
CA ARG A 254 -15.82 16.84 6.18
C ARG A 254 -17.15 16.24 6.62
N ALA A 255 -17.62 15.19 5.96
CA ALA A 255 -18.82 14.47 6.38
C ALA A 255 -18.66 13.89 7.79
N MET A 256 -17.49 13.30 8.10
CA MET A 256 -17.15 12.86 9.45
C MET A 256 -17.20 14.03 10.44
N LEU A 257 -16.51 15.13 10.15
CA LEU A 257 -16.42 16.30 11.04
C LEU A 257 -17.72 17.11 11.16
N SER A 258 -18.73 16.79 10.34
CA SER A 258 -20.09 17.31 10.46
C SER A 258 -20.97 16.50 11.41
N LEU A 259 -20.54 15.29 11.80
CA LEU A 259 -21.27 14.46 12.74
C LEU A 259 -20.89 14.82 14.18
N PRO A 260 -21.81 14.63 15.14
CA PRO A 260 -21.48 14.68 16.56
C PRO A 260 -20.31 13.73 16.90
N ALA A 261 -19.41 14.15 17.80
CA ALA A 261 -18.20 13.38 18.12
C ALA A 261 -18.49 11.97 18.67
N ASN A 262 -19.64 11.76 19.32
CA ASN A 262 -20.10 10.47 19.81
C ASN A 262 -20.66 9.54 18.71
N GLU A 263 -20.94 10.07 17.51
CA GLU A 263 -21.51 9.33 16.39
C GLU A 263 -20.50 9.16 15.25
N MET A 264 -19.61 10.13 15.06
CA MET A 264 -18.68 10.21 13.93
C MET A 264 -17.86 8.94 13.71
N ALA A 265 -17.17 8.46 14.77
CA ALA A 265 -16.29 7.30 14.64
C ALA A 265 -17.08 6.05 14.24
N GLN A 266 -18.25 5.83 14.85
CA GLN A 266 -19.13 4.71 14.51
C GLN A 266 -19.71 4.82 13.10
N ALA A 267 -20.06 6.03 12.64
CA ALA A 267 -20.54 6.24 11.27
C ALA A 267 -19.47 5.86 10.23
N TRP A 268 -18.21 6.21 10.47
CA TRP A 268 -17.10 5.80 9.61
C TRP A 268 -16.84 4.29 9.66
N VAL A 269 -16.72 3.71 10.85
CA VAL A 269 -16.43 2.28 11.04
C VAL A 269 -17.48 1.39 10.36
N ASN A 270 -18.76 1.78 10.45
CA ASN A 270 -19.86 1.01 9.86
C ASN A 270 -20.09 1.32 8.36
N GLY A 271 -19.26 2.17 7.74
CA GLY A 271 -19.44 2.57 6.34
C GLY A 271 -20.72 3.38 6.08
N ARG A 272 -21.25 4.06 7.10
CA ARG A 272 -22.51 4.81 7.06
C ARG A 272 -22.31 6.31 6.86
N LEU A 273 -21.15 6.73 6.35
CA LEU A 273 -20.95 8.12 5.94
C LEU A 273 -21.87 8.40 4.76
N ASN A 274 -22.80 9.33 4.93
CA ASN A 274 -23.69 9.80 3.87
C ASN A 274 -23.45 11.29 3.61
N PRO A 275 -22.37 11.65 2.88
CA PRO A 275 -22.00 13.05 2.66
C PRO A 275 -23.09 13.88 1.98
N GLY A 276 -23.98 13.24 1.21
CA GLY A 276 -25.09 13.89 0.52
C GLY A 276 -26.39 14.06 1.31
N LEU A 277 -26.49 13.53 2.54
CA LEU A 277 -27.71 13.58 3.36
C LEU A 277 -27.57 14.38 4.66
N ALA A 278 -26.35 14.61 5.13
CA ALA A 278 -26.10 15.49 6.27
C ALA A 278 -25.94 16.93 5.77
N ALA A 279 -26.73 17.87 6.29
CA ALA A 279 -26.37 19.28 6.18
C ALA A 279 -25.00 19.44 6.88
N PRO A 280 -23.94 19.83 6.17
CA PRO A 280 -22.63 19.93 6.80
C PRO A 280 -22.69 20.94 7.93
N GLU A 281 -22.08 20.63 9.08
CA GLU A 281 -21.83 21.69 10.04
C GLU A 281 -20.96 22.76 9.35
N PRO A 282 -21.27 24.06 9.52
CA PRO A 282 -20.58 25.14 8.81
C PRO A 282 -19.06 25.13 9.04
N ASP A 283 -18.61 24.62 10.18
CA ASP A 283 -17.22 24.63 10.62
C ASP A 283 -16.44 23.34 10.26
N SER A 284 -17.08 22.33 9.65
CA SER A 284 -16.45 21.04 9.30
C SER A 284 -15.19 21.21 8.43
N GLY A 285 -15.20 22.20 7.53
CA GLY A 285 -14.02 22.58 6.74
C GLY A 285 -12.89 23.16 7.59
N GLU A 286 -13.20 24.03 8.55
CA GLU A 286 -12.21 24.62 9.46
C GLU A 286 -11.62 23.58 10.42
N LYS A 287 -12.46 22.67 10.93
CA LYS A 287 -12.05 21.51 11.73
C LYS A 287 -11.05 20.65 10.95
N LEU A 288 -11.30 20.39 9.67
CA LEU A 288 -10.39 19.61 8.82
C LEU A 288 -9.05 20.32 8.62
N VAL A 289 -9.08 21.63 8.29
CA VAL A 289 -7.85 22.45 8.14
C VAL A 289 -7.03 22.43 9.43
N ARG A 290 -7.69 22.57 10.59
CA ARG A 290 -7.02 22.53 11.90
C ARG A 290 -6.39 21.16 12.19
N ASN A 291 -7.09 20.07 11.91
CA ASN A 291 -6.55 18.72 12.06
C ASN A 291 -5.31 18.52 11.19
N THR A 292 -5.36 18.93 9.92
CA THR A 292 -4.24 18.83 8.98
C THR A 292 -3.05 19.65 9.43
N GLU A 293 -3.27 20.86 9.96
CA GLU A 293 -2.19 21.71 10.45
C GLU A 293 -1.51 21.13 11.70
N ILE A 294 -2.28 20.58 12.66
CA ILE A 294 -1.71 19.89 13.83
C ILE A 294 -0.97 18.63 13.39
N ALA A 295 -1.53 17.84 12.47
CA ALA A 295 -0.86 16.68 11.88
C ALA A 295 0.49 17.03 11.25
N ARG A 296 0.55 18.16 10.53
CA ARG A 296 1.77 18.69 9.92
C ARG A 296 2.80 19.11 10.99
N GLN A 297 2.37 19.79 12.05
CA GLN A 297 3.24 20.21 13.15
C GLN A 297 3.83 19.02 13.93
N LEU A 298 3.06 17.94 14.08
CA LEU A 298 3.53 16.67 14.66
C LEU A 298 4.43 15.86 13.71
N GLY A 299 4.60 16.31 12.45
CA GLY A 299 5.36 15.58 11.44
C GLY A 299 4.78 14.20 11.11
N LEU A 300 3.46 14.08 11.00
CA LEU A 300 2.78 12.85 10.59
C LEU A 300 3.10 12.51 9.13
N THR A 301 3.70 11.34 8.88
CA THR A 301 4.16 10.94 7.53
C THR A 301 3.16 10.11 6.73
N GLY A 302 2.00 9.81 7.31
CA GLY A 302 0.95 9.04 6.65
C GLY A 302 -0.21 8.69 7.58
N THR A 303 -1.18 7.97 7.04
CA THR A 303 -2.29 7.38 7.80
C THR A 303 -2.33 5.87 7.62
N PRO A 304 -2.70 5.10 8.66
CA PRO A 304 -3.00 5.58 10.00
C PRO A 304 -1.73 5.98 10.75
N THR A 305 -1.82 6.97 11.63
CA THR A 305 -0.79 7.23 12.65
C THR A 305 -1.43 7.29 14.02
N PHE A 306 -0.78 6.66 15.00
CA PHE A 306 -1.22 6.57 16.38
C PHE A 306 -0.34 7.43 17.27
N VAL A 307 -0.96 8.23 18.14
CA VAL A 307 -0.28 9.08 19.12
C VAL A 307 -0.96 8.92 20.48
N TRP A 308 -0.20 8.69 21.55
CA TRP A 308 -0.72 8.59 22.91
C TRP A 308 0.22 9.24 23.94
N MET A 309 -0.29 9.45 25.15
CA MET A 309 0.47 10.01 26.26
C MET A 309 0.82 8.92 27.27
N HIS A 310 2.10 8.80 27.59
CA HIS A 310 2.56 7.96 28.69
C HIS A 310 2.32 8.64 30.04
N ARG A 311 2.27 7.85 31.12
CA ARG A 311 2.10 8.40 32.50
C ARG A 311 3.21 9.36 32.92
N ASN A 312 4.41 9.19 32.35
CA ASN A 312 5.56 10.07 32.60
C ASN A 312 5.53 11.37 31.78
N GLY A 313 4.46 11.63 31.01
CA GLY A 313 4.30 12.81 30.19
C GLY A 313 5.03 12.74 28.84
N ARG A 314 5.60 11.61 28.45
CA ARG A 314 6.20 11.43 27.12
C ARG A 314 5.12 11.04 26.10
N ILE A 315 5.31 11.48 24.86
CA ILE A 315 4.45 11.06 23.74
C ILE A 315 4.96 9.74 23.18
N GLY A 316 4.05 8.78 23.04
CA GLY A 316 4.26 7.58 22.25
C GLY A 316 3.65 7.73 20.86
N ARG A 317 4.31 7.15 19.84
CA ARG A 317 3.87 7.23 18.44
C ARG A 317 4.18 5.96 17.67
N ILE A 318 3.25 5.55 16.81
CA ILE A 318 3.45 4.51 15.78
C ILE A 318 2.86 4.99 14.47
N ASP A 319 3.66 4.94 13.41
CA ASP A 319 3.23 5.21 12.04
C ASP A 319 2.85 3.89 11.35
N GLY A 320 1.67 3.86 10.73
CA GLY A 320 1.16 2.71 10.00
C GLY A 320 0.33 1.73 10.84
N VAL A 321 -0.03 0.60 10.22
CA VAL A 321 -0.85 -0.44 10.85
C VAL A 321 -0.03 -1.17 11.92
N PRO A 322 -0.51 -1.30 13.18
CA PRO A 322 0.17 -2.10 14.19
C PRO A 322 0.33 -3.56 13.72
N THR A 323 1.57 -4.02 13.62
CA THR A 323 1.89 -5.41 13.22
C THR A 323 1.74 -6.39 14.39
N ASP A 324 1.93 -5.91 15.63
CA ASP A 324 1.69 -6.63 16.87
C ASP A 324 0.81 -5.79 17.80
N VAL A 325 -0.47 -6.17 17.87
CA VAL A 325 -1.48 -5.50 18.70
C VAL A 325 -1.18 -5.65 20.19
N ALA A 326 -0.62 -6.78 20.64
CA ALA A 326 -0.38 -7.00 22.06
C ALA A 326 0.74 -6.07 22.56
N THR A 327 1.81 -5.95 21.78
CA THR A 327 2.90 -5.00 22.07
C THR A 327 2.40 -3.56 22.05
N PHE A 328 1.58 -3.19 21.05
CA PHE A 328 0.97 -1.86 20.99
C PHE A 328 0.10 -1.53 22.22
N LEU A 329 -0.80 -2.44 22.63
CA LEU A 329 -1.65 -2.21 23.79
C LEU A 329 -0.84 -2.12 25.09
N THR A 330 0.26 -2.87 25.17
CA THR A 330 1.18 -2.82 26.31
C THR A 330 1.86 -1.45 26.39
N SER A 331 2.33 -0.88 25.27
CA SER A 331 2.97 0.44 25.28
C SER A 331 2.00 1.57 25.61
N VAL A 332 0.74 1.45 25.19
CA VAL A 332 -0.32 2.43 25.49
C VAL A 332 -0.70 2.44 26.98
N SER A 333 -0.55 1.31 27.68
CA SER A 333 -0.96 1.16 29.08
C SER A 333 0.08 1.66 30.10
N GLN A 334 1.28 2.04 29.64
CA GLN A 334 2.43 2.48 30.45
C GLN A 334 2.42 3.99 30.71
#